data_AF-A0A1L3FJL0-F1
#
_entry.id   AF-A0A1L3FJL0-F1
#
_cell.length_a   1.000
_cell.length_b   1.000
_cell.length_c   1.000
_cell.angle_alpha   90.00
_cell.angle_beta   90.00
_cell.angle_gamma   90.00
#
_symmetry.space_group_name_H-M   'P 1'
#
loop_
_entity.id
_entity.type
_entity.pdbx_description
1 polymer ?
#
loop_
_entity_poly.entity_id
_entity_poly.type
_entity_poly.pdbx_seq_one_letter_code
_entity_poly.pdbx_strand_id
1 'polypeptide(L)'
;MNLPASFVDRSTTNPGKHRLTAGAAAIFRARSPSTIAVIGSFWAWCGLLSFPMIDLNPDFADVPTSFALGGTVLIGQITGIALFITTVSFMHASRAFASLGRLSLAQVAIIGIIYLSVVLQLHDDEAATFVGVFYTILLMLTALMLSVVWTLPPDDIETCMKVASIIFCLFGISALAVLGLPQGRNVGGIQPNLFSAPLLAGFILSQFHAGKTGIVVRILCFSMAALVSSRYALIGCISALVVHDLTFNSLRPWKVAAAIVALLLCIFLWPQIATFLALDDSSRDLSSGFTGRDEYWYAALATIMDHPLGIGFKRASAFEAGHNGYLKTLVEFGIVGGGLIILFVGCVIAAARAEAVRSTGKDRQQRRFACARLGGLVALAFGAFFQPQLFSLGDAFGVSLLLLLFKPEMKPVSGRAAIT
;
A
#
# COMPACT_ATOMS: atom_id res chain seq x y z
N MET A 1 57.33 29.71 21.00
CA MET A 1 55.92 29.59 21.42
C MET A 1 55.09 29.82 20.18
N ASN A 2 54.71 28.73 19.49
CA ASN A 2 54.09 28.80 18.17
C ASN A 2 52.57 28.64 18.31
N LEU A 3 51.82 29.68 17.98
CA LEU A 3 50.38 29.63 17.78
C LEU A 3 50.09 28.98 16.42
N PRO A 4 49.17 28.00 16.31
CA PRO A 4 48.76 27.50 15.02
C PRO A 4 47.75 28.46 14.37
N ALA A 5 48.09 28.82 13.14
CA ALA A 5 47.33 29.65 12.24
C ALA A 5 46.11 28.93 11.66
N SER A 6 45.16 29.74 11.18
CA SER A 6 44.15 29.46 10.15
C SER A 6 42.87 28.73 10.57
N PHE A 7 41.98 29.50 11.20
CA PHE A 7 40.53 29.27 11.07
C PHE A 7 40.11 29.77 9.68
N VAL A 8 40.18 28.88 8.67
CA VAL A 8 39.70 29.17 7.32
C VAL A 8 38.18 29.16 7.35
N ASP A 9 37.59 30.35 7.24
CA ASP A 9 36.16 30.59 7.11
C ASP A 9 35.67 30.01 5.76
N ARG A 10 35.26 28.74 5.77
CA ARG A 10 34.53 28.13 4.65
C ARG A 10 33.11 28.68 4.65
N SER A 11 32.97 29.90 4.15
CA SER A 11 31.68 30.46 3.75
C SER A 11 31.04 29.50 2.74
N THR A 12 29.99 28.85 3.22
CA THR A 12 29.18 27.89 2.48
C THR A 12 28.33 28.66 1.48
N THR A 13 28.90 28.99 0.33
CA THR A 13 28.09 29.29 -0.86
C THR A 13 27.25 28.05 -1.12
N ASN A 14 25.97 28.14 -0.77
CA ASN A 14 25.02 27.05 -0.87
C ASN A 14 24.33 27.17 -2.23
N PRO A 15 24.81 26.51 -3.31
CA PRO A 15 24.22 26.60 -4.64
C PRO A 15 22.78 26.09 -4.71
N GLY A 16 22.23 25.54 -3.62
CA GLY A 16 20.88 25.02 -3.55
C GLY A 16 19.75 26.05 -3.44
N LYS A 17 20.01 27.33 -3.17
CA LYS A 17 18.93 28.31 -2.88
C LYS A 17 18.22 28.88 -4.12
N HIS A 18 18.79 28.81 -5.32
CA HIS A 18 18.19 29.38 -6.53
C HIS A 18 17.32 28.42 -7.37
N ARG A 19 17.12 27.16 -6.94
CA ARG A 19 16.26 26.20 -7.67
C ARG A 19 14.77 26.20 -7.26
N LEU A 20 14.35 27.03 -6.33
CA LEU A 20 13.01 26.91 -5.70
C LEU A 20 11.84 27.55 -6.45
N THR A 21 12.06 28.21 -7.59
CA THR A 21 10.98 28.87 -8.35
C THR A 21 10.88 28.45 -9.82
N ALA A 22 11.57 27.39 -10.24
CA ALA A 22 11.26 26.75 -11.51
C ALA A 22 9.87 26.08 -11.37
N GLY A 23 8.84 26.76 -11.88
CA GLY A 23 7.44 26.34 -11.75
C GLY A 23 7.19 24.93 -12.30
N ALA A 24 6.05 24.34 -11.95
CA ALA A 24 5.69 22.96 -12.32
C ALA A 24 5.91 22.63 -13.81
N ALA A 25 5.73 23.61 -14.70
CA ALA A 25 5.99 23.48 -16.14
C ALA A 25 7.46 23.13 -16.49
N ALA A 26 8.45 23.62 -15.72
CA ALA A 26 9.86 23.32 -15.95
C ALA A 26 10.21 21.86 -15.60
N ILE A 27 9.50 21.28 -14.62
CA ILE A 27 9.68 19.87 -14.22
C ILE A 27 9.21 18.92 -15.35
N PHE A 28 8.15 19.29 -16.07
CA PHE A 28 7.63 18.47 -17.17
C PHE A 28 8.45 18.59 -18.46
N ARG A 29 9.05 19.75 -18.74
CA ARG A 29 9.82 19.96 -20.00
C ARG A 29 11.06 19.07 -20.15
N ALA A 30 11.61 18.55 -19.06
CA ALA A 30 12.79 17.68 -19.10
C ALA A 30 12.49 16.18 -19.21
N ARG A 31 11.22 15.77 -19.13
CA ARG A 31 10.81 14.36 -19.07
C ARG A 31 10.49 13.81 -20.47
N SER A 32 10.77 12.54 -20.69
CA SER A 32 10.31 11.88 -21.91
C SER A 32 8.77 11.82 -21.93
N PRO A 33 8.11 12.00 -23.09
CA PRO A 33 6.67 11.86 -23.21
C PRO A 33 6.14 10.52 -22.70
N SER A 34 6.91 9.44 -22.90
CA SER A 34 6.59 8.10 -22.40
C SER A 34 6.52 8.02 -20.88
N THR A 35 7.44 8.69 -20.18
CA THR A 35 7.46 8.74 -18.71
C THR A 35 6.27 9.53 -18.18
N ILE A 36 5.94 10.66 -18.81
CA ILE A 36 4.77 11.46 -18.47
C ILE A 36 3.49 10.64 -18.64
N ALA A 37 3.37 9.88 -19.74
CA ALA A 37 2.20 9.05 -20.02
C ALA A 37 2.00 7.96 -18.94
N VAL A 38 3.05 7.23 -18.57
CA VAL A 38 2.96 6.18 -17.52
C VAL A 38 2.60 6.76 -16.15
N ILE A 39 3.23 7.88 -15.78
CA ILE A 39 2.94 8.54 -14.50
C ILE A 39 1.49 9.06 -14.50
N GLY A 40 1.07 9.69 -15.60
CA GLY A 40 -0.30 10.21 -15.76
C GLY A 40 -1.35 9.11 -15.71
N SER A 41 -1.12 7.97 -16.36
CA SER A 41 -2.06 6.84 -16.32
C SER A 41 -2.12 6.18 -14.94
N PHE A 42 -1.01 6.10 -14.20
CA PHE A 42 -1.00 5.65 -12.81
C PHE A 42 -1.81 6.59 -11.90
N TRP A 43 -1.66 7.90 -12.07
CA TRP A 43 -2.46 8.90 -11.34
C TRP A 43 -3.94 8.83 -11.65
N ALA A 44 -4.29 8.69 -12.94
CA ALA A 44 -5.67 8.50 -13.37
C ALA A 44 -6.27 7.24 -12.71
N TRP A 45 -5.52 6.14 -12.66
CA TRP A 45 -5.96 4.93 -11.98
C TRP A 45 -6.14 5.14 -10.47
N CYS A 46 -5.23 5.83 -9.77
CA CYS A 46 -5.42 6.18 -8.35
C CYS A 46 -6.70 6.98 -8.11
N GLY A 47 -7.01 7.93 -9.00
CA GLY A 47 -8.25 8.70 -8.97
C GLY A 47 -9.49 7.81 -9.18
N LEU A 48 -9.48 6.99 -10.23
CA LEU A 48 -10.59 6.09 -10.57
C LEU A 48 -10.78 4.93 -9.58
N LEU A 49 -9.75 4.61 -8.80
CA LEU A 49 -9.83 3.64 -7.69
C LEU A 49 -10.55 4.21 -6.47
N SER A 50 -10.64 5.55 -6.34
CA SER A 50 -11.10 6.21 -5.12
C SER A 50 -12.34 7.09 -5.30
N PHE A 51 -12.34 8.00 -6.26
CA PHE A 51 -13.42 9.00 -6.43
C PHE A 51 -14.80 8.42 -6.77
N PRO A 52 -14.95 7.33 -7.54
CA PRO A 52 -16.25 6.73 -7.77
C PRO A 52 -16.99 6.31 -6.50
N MET A 53 -16.28 6.11 -5.37
CA MET A 53 -16.92 5.80 -4.08
C MET A 53 -17.82 6.91 -3.55
N ILE A 54 -17.61 8.16 -3.99
CA ILE A 54 -18.40 9.32 -3.53
C ILE A 54 -19.84 9.25 -4.07
N ASP A 55 -20.04 8.57 -5.20
CA ASP A 55 -21.34 8.41 -5.85
C ASP A 55 -22.13 7.19 -5.36
N LEU A 56 -21.69 6.56 -4.27
CA LEU A 56 -22.38 5.40 -3.69
C LEU A 56 -23.70 5.85 -3.05
N ASN A 57 -24.80 5.40 -3.64
CA ASN A 57 -26.14 5.61 -3.08
C ASN A 57 -26.27 4.84 -1.73
N PRO A 58 -27.04 5.32 -0.74
CA PRO A 58 -27.14 4.75 0.60
C PRO A 58 -27.55 3.27 0.65
N ASP A 59 -28.23 2.77 -0.38
CA ASP A 59 -28.72 1.39 -0.48
C ASP A 59 -27.61 0.33 -0.58
N PHE A 60 -26.33 0.72 -0.73
CA PHE A 60 -25.19 -0.22 -0.73
C PHE A 60 -24.69 -0.61 0.67
N ALA A 61 -25.25 -0.04 1.74
CA ALA A 61 -24.84 -0.32 3.12
C ALA A 61 -24.96 -1.80 3.52
N ASP A 62 -25.89 -2.54 2.91
CA ASP A 62 -26.23 -3.90 3.32
C ASP A 62 -25.42 -5.01 2.63
N VAL A 63 -24.55 -4.68 1.67
CA VAL A 63 -23.85 -5.72 0.90
C VAL A 63 -22.37 -5.37 0.70
N PRO A 64 -21.46 -5.78 1.61
CA PRO A 64 -20.01 -5.65 1.45
C PRO A 64 -19.47 -6.29 0.15
N THR A 65 -20.20 -7.22 -0.46
CA THR A 65 -19.85 -7.86 -1.73
C THR A 65 -20.29 -7.07 -2.97
N SER A 66 -21.19 -6.09 -2.85
CA SER A 66 -21.70 -5.29 -3.98
C SER A 66 -20.62 -4.36 -4.55
N PHE A 67 -19.64 -3.98 -3.74
CA PHE A 67 -18.51 -3.15 -4.13
C PHE A 67 -17.68 -3.74 -5.28
N ALA A 68 -17.77 -5.05 -5.51
CA ALA A 68 -17.07 -5.76 -6.58
C ALA A 68 -17.99 -6.22 -7.72
N LEU A 69 -19.32 -6.09 -7.60
CA LEU A 69 -20.28 -6.77 -8.49
C LEU A 69 -21.16 -5.84 -9.32
N GLY A 70 -21.07 -4.51 -9.15
CA GLY A 70 -21.79 -3.59 -10.05
C GLY A 70 -21.49 -2.10 -9.82
N GLY A 71 -21.93 -1.28 -10.77
CA GLY A 71 -21.99 0.18 -10.63
C GLY A 71 -20.76 0.98 -11.10
N THR A 72 -20.79 2.28 -10.81
CA THR A 72 -19.79 3.28 -11.24
C THR A 72 -18.41 3.01 -10.68
N VAL A 73 -18.31 2.43 -9.48
CA VAL A 73 -17.05 2.05 -8.83
C VAL A 73 -16.29 1.00 -9.64
N LEU A 74 -16.95 -0.12 -9.98
CA LEU A 74 -16.33 -1.19 -10.76
C LEU A 74 -15.90 -0.68 -12.15
N ILE A 75 -16.74 0.11 -12.81
CA ILE A 75 -16.43 0.72 -14.11
C ILE A 75 -15.20 1.62 -14.00
N GLY A 76 -15.12 2.47 -12.97
CA GLY A 76 -13.95 3.31 -12.72
C GLY A 76 -12.68 2.47 -12.54
N GLN A 77 -12.73 1.44 -11.70
CA GLN A 77 -11.60 0.55 -11.45
C GLN A 77 -11.10 -0.16 -12.72
N ILE A 78 -12.02 -0.74 -13.51
CA ILE A 78 -11.72 -1.40 -14.79
C ILE A 78 -11.14 -0.39 -15.79
N THR A 79 -11.71 0.81 -15.87
CA THR A 79 -11.24 1.85 -16.78
C THR A 79 -9.83 2.31 -16.41
N GLY A 80 -9.57 2.53 -15.11
CA GLY A 80 -8.26 2.95 -14.62
C GLY A 80 -7.17 1.91 -14.83
N ILE A 81 -7.46 0.64 -14.51
CA ILE A 81 -6.50 -0.45 -14.69
C ILE A 81 -6.22 -0.71 -16.17
N ALA A 82 -7.25 -0.68 -17.03
CA ALA A 82 -7.09 -0.84 -18.47
C ALA A 82 -6.24 0.30 -19.06
N LEU A 83 -6.55 1.55 -18.71
CA LEU A 83 -5.77 2.72 -19.12
C LEU A 83 -4.30 2.58 -18.73
N PHE A 84 -4.03 2.18 -17.49
CA PHE A 84 -2.67 1.99 -17.00
C PHE A 84 -1.93 0.87 -17.74
N ILE A 85 -2.51 -0.33 -17.84
CA ILE A 85 -1.92 -1.49 -18.51
C ILE A 85 -1.65 -1.19 -19.98
N THR A 86 -2.61 -0.60 -20.69
CA THR A 86 -2.47 -0.24 -22.10
C THR A 86 -1.35 0.78 -22.29
N THR A 87 -1.29 1.82 -21.46
CA THR A 87 -0.24 2.84 -21.53
C THR A 87 1.15 2.24 -21.29
N VAL A 88 1.31 1.41 -20.27
CA VAL A 88 2.61 0.77 -19.97
C VAL A 88 3.01 -0.20 -21.06
N SER A 89 2.07 -0.99 -21.59
CA SER A 89 2.31 -1.91 -22.71
C SER A 89 2.82 -1.18 -23.95
N PHE A 90 2.18 -0.06 -24.34
CA PHE A 90 2.62 0.69 -25.52
C PHE A 90 3.91 1.47 -25.31
N MET A 91 4.12 2.06 -24.13
CA MET A 91 5.26 2.97 -23.90
C MET A 91 6.51 2.24 -23.38
N HIS A 92 6.35 1.09 -22.72
CA HIS A 92 7.40 0.45 -21.92
C HIS A 92 7.35 -1.08 -21.91
N ALA A 93 6.80 -1.75 -22.94
CA ALA A 93 6.78 -3.23 -23.03
C ALA A 93 8.14 -3.87 -22.72
N SER A 94 9.23 -3.39 -23.33
CA SER A 94 10.58 -3.92 -23.08
C SER A 94 11.03 -3.79 -21.62
N ARG A 95 10.62 -2.72 -20.92
CA ARG A 95 10.91 -2.54 -19.50
C ARG A 95 10.08 -3.46 -18.61
N ALA A 96 8.84 -3.78 -19.01
CA ALA A 96 8.00 -4.76 -18.33
C ALA A 96 8.63 -6.17 -18.41
N PHE A 97 9.07 -6.60 -19.59
CA PHE A 97 9.79 -7.88 -19.70
C PHE A 97 11.12 -7.86 -18.92
N ALA A 98 11.86 -6.76 -18.98
CA ALA A 98 13.10 -6.61 -18.22
C ALA A 98 12.88 -6.51 -16.70
N SER A 99 11.71 -6.10 -16.21
CA SER A 99 11.40 -6.11 -14.77
C SER A 99 11.11 -7.50 -14.26
N LEU A 100 10.49 -8.37 -15.08
CA LEU A 100 10.27 -9.78 -14.74
C LEU A 100 11.59 -10.51 -14.41
N GLY A 101 12.62 -10.34 -15.26
CA GLY A 101 13.94 -10.92 -15.02
C GLY A 101 14.73 -10.30 -13.85
N ARG A 102 14.17 -9.30 -13.17
CA ARG A 102 14.74 -8.63 -12.00
C ARG A 102 13.91 -8.82 -10.73
N LEU A 103 12.84 -9.61 -10.79
CA LEU A 103 12.11 -9.99 -9.59
C LEU A 103 12.96 -10.97 -8.77
N SER A 104 12.96 -10.78 -7.46
CA SER A 104 13.54 -11.72 -6.51
C SER A 104 12.82 -13.07 -6.57
N LEU A 105 13.50 -14.14 -6.16
CA LEU A 105 12.93 -15.49 -6.14
C LEU A 105 11.61 -15.55 -5.34
N ALA A 106 11.51 -14.83 -4.22
CA ALA A 106 10.29 -14.78 -3.42
C ALA A 106 9.11 -14.14 -4.18
N GLN A 107 9.35 -13.06 -4.93
CA GLN A 107 8.31 -12.42 -5.76
C GLN A 107 7.87 -13.35 -6.91
N VAL A 108 8.82 -14.00 -7.59
CA VAL A 108 8.52 -14.96 -8.65
C VAL A 108 7.73 -16.14 -8.10
N ALA A 109 8.08 -16.64 -6.92
CA ALA A 109 7.36 -17.73 -6.27
C ALA A 109 5.92 -17.35 -5.91
N ILE A 110 5.67 -16.13 -5.41
CA ILE A 110 4.31 -15.62 -5.16
C ILE A 110 3.50 -15.61 -6.46
N ILE A 111 4.06 -15.07 -7.55
CA ILE A 111 3.40 -15.08 -8.87
C ILE A 111 3.14 -16.50 -9.35
N GLY A 112 4.10 -17.41 -9.18
CA GLY A 112 3.97 -18.81 -9.56
C GLY A 112 2.84 -19.52 -8.80
N ILE A 113 2.72 -19.31 -7.48
CA ILE A 113 1.63 -19.89 -6.68
C ILE A 113 0.28 -19.32 -7.11
N ILE A 114 0.20 -18.01 -7.33
CA ILE A 114 -1.01 -17.35 -7.83
C ILE A 114 -1.39 -17.92 -9.20
N TYR A 115 -0.43 -18.11 -10.11
CA TYR A 115 -0.66 -18.71 -11.42
C TYR A 115 -1.17 -20.15 -11.31
N LEU A 116 -0.55 -20.97 -10.47
CA LEU A 116 -0.97 -22.36 -10.25
C LEU A 116 -2.39 -22.47 -9.70
N SER A 117 -2.90 -21.43 -9.05
CA SER A 117 -4.30 -21.39 -8.59
C SER A 117 -5.33 -21.44 -9.71
N VAL A 118 -4.95 -21.19 -10.97
CA VAL A 118 -5.81 -21.43 -12.14
C VAL A 118 -6.29 -22.87 -12.18
N VAL A 119 -5.43 -23.84 -11.84
CA VAL A 119 -5.81 -25.26 -11.80
C VAL A 119 -6.85 -25.51 -10.70
N LEU A 120 -6.69 -24.87 -9.55
CA LEU A 120 -7.63 -24.93 -8.44
C LEU A 120 -8.97 -24.26 -8.76
N GLN A 121 -9.09 -23.49 -9.84
CA GLN A 121 -10.35 -22.84 -10.22
C GLN A 121 -11.21 -23.72 -11.13
N LEU A 122 -10.68 -24.78 -11.74
CA LEU A 122 -11.36 -25.59 -12.77
C LEU A 122 -12.35 -26.61 -12.17
N HIS A 123 -13.32 -26.15 -11.37
CA HIS A 123 -14.37 -27.01 -10.80
C HIS A 123 -15.69 -26.27 -10.48
N ASP A 124 -16.77 -27.04 -10.28
CA ASP A 124 -18.15 -26.67 -9.93
C ASP A 124 -18.90 -25.73 -10.90
N ASP A 125 -18.56 -24.44 -10.92
CA ASP A 125 -19.32 -23.37 -11.59
C ASP A 125 -18.46 -22.70 -12.67
N GLU A 126 -18.95 -22.73 -13.91
CA GLU A 126 -18.28 -22.13 -15.07
C GLU A 126 -18.11 -20.61 -14.91
N ALA A 127 -19.10 -19.92 -14.33
CA ALA A 127 -19.06 -18.48 -14.14
C ALA A 127 -17.99 -18.08 -13.11
N ALA A 128 -18.00 -18.70 -11.93
CA ALA A 128 -16.97 -18.50 -10.91
C ALA A 128 -15.57 -18.88 -11.42
N THR A 129 -15.46 -19.97 -12.19
CA THR A 129 -14.21 -20.39 -12.83
C THR A 129 -13.68 -19.29 -13.75
N PHE A 130 -14.51 -18.77 -14.66
CA PHE A 130 -14.12 -17.71 -15.58
C PHE A 130 -13.67 -16.45 -14.84
N VAL A 131 -14.42 -16.02 -13.82
CA VAL A 131 -14.07 -14.85 -13.00
C VAL A 131 -12.74 -15.05 -12.28
N GLY A 132 -12.52 -16.21 -11.67
CA GLY A 132 -11.27 -16.56 -10.99
C GLY A 132 -10.08 -16.50 -11.95
N VAL A 133 -10.19 -17.13 -13.12
CA VAL A 133 -9.10 -17.18 -14.11
C VAL A 133 -8.79 -15.79 -14.63
N PHE A 134 -9.81 -15.04 -15.03
CA PHE A 134 -9.66 -13.68 -15.53
C PHE A 134 -8.99 -12.78 -14.49
N TYR A 135 -9.46 -12.83 -13.24
CA TYR A 135 -8.90 -12.03 -12.16
C TYR A 135 -7.45 -12.42 -11.85
N THR A 136 -7.10 -13.72 -11.92
CA THR A 136 -5.73 -14.22 -11.72
C THR A 136 -4.78 -13.66 -12.78
N ILE A 137 -5.18 -13.74 -14.06
CA ILE A 137 -4.40 -13.20 -15.18
C ILE A 137 -4.22 -11.69 -15.02
N LEU A 138 -5.32 -10.98 -14.72
CA LEU A 138 -5.29 -9.53 -14.54
C LEU A 138 -4.41 -9.12 -13.35
N LEU A 139 -4.43 -9.88 -12.25
CA LEU A 139 -3.61 -9.62 -11.07
C LEU A 139 -2.11 -9.73 -11.40
N MET A 140 -1.70 -10.79 -12.10
CA MET A 140 -0.32 -10.97 -12.53
C MET A 140 0.14 -9.86 -13.49
N LEU A 141 -0.70 -9.54 -14.48
CA LEU A 141 -0.41 -8.47 -15.43
C LEU A 141 -0.25 -7.14 -14.72
N THR A 142 -1.13 -6.85 -13.76
CA THR A 142 -1.07 -5.62 -12.97
C THR A 142 0.15 -5.55 -12.09
N ALA A 143 0.52 -6.63 -11.40
CA ALA A 143 1.75 -6.71 -10.61
C ALA A 143 2.98 -6.41 -11.48
N LEU A 144 3.03 -6.98 -12.69
CA LEU A 144 4.09 -6.71 -13.66
C LEU A 144 4.10 -5.24 -14.10
N MET A 145 2.95 -4.66 -14.45
CA MET A 145 2.88 -3.26 -14.88
C MET A 145 3.23 -2.27 -13.76
N LEU A 146 2.81 -2.55 -12.52
CA LEU A 146 3.22 -1.77 -11.34
C LEU A 146 4.73 -1.84 -11.10
N SER A 147 5.37 -2.98 -11.38
CA SER A 147 6.83 -3.11 -11.28
C SER A 147 7.58 -2.16 -12.22
N VAL A 148 6.98 -1.74 -13.33
CA VAL A 148 7.57 -0.79 -14.29
C VAL A 148 7.72 0.60 -13.66
N VAL A 149 6.83 0.99 -12.75
CA VAL A 149 6.91 2.28 -12.04
C VAL A 149 8.24 2.41 -11.29
N TRP A 150 8.76 1.31 -10.73
CA TRP A 150 10.06 1.27 -10.06
C TRP A 150 11.27 1.35 -10.98
N THR A 151 11.06 1.25 -12.29
CA THR A 151 12.12 1.36 -13.30
C THR A 151 12.30 2.80 -13.81
N LEU A 152 11.43 3.72 -13.38
CA LEU A 152 11.55 5.13 -13.69
C LEU A 152 12.74 5.78 -12.95
N PRO A 153 13.24 6.92 -13.44
CA PRO A 153 14.24 7.71 -12.72
C PRO A 153 13.77 8.04 -11.28
N PRO A 154 14.68 8.12 -10.28
CA PRO A 154 14.29 8.36 -8.89
C PRO A 154 13.43 9.61 -8.68
N ASP A 155 13.74 10.72 -9.36
CA ASP A 155 12.97 11.97 -9.26
C ASP A 155 11.54 11.82 -9.81
N ASP A 156 11.38 10.96 -10.81
CA ASP A 156 10.10 10.65 -11.45
C ASP A 156 9.26 9.74 -10.55
N ILE A 157 9.88 8.75 -9.89
CA ILE A 157 9.24 7.94 -8.86
C ILE A 157 8.81 8.84 -7.68
N GLU A 158 9.67 9.72 -7.19
CA GLU A 158 9.33 10.65 -6.10
C GLU A 158 8.11 11.50 -6.46
N THR A 159 8.11 12.05 -7.67
CA THR A 159 7.00 12.86 -8.16
C THR A 159 5.72 12.04 -8.32
N CYS A 160 5.85 10.82 -8.86
CA CYS A 160 4.76 9.88 -9.03
C CYS A 160 4.08 9.56 -7.70
N MET A 161 4.85 9.16 -6.67
CA MET A 161 4.34 8.83 -5.33
C MET A 161 3.79 10.06 -4.60
N LYS A 162 4.43 11.23 -4.74
CA LYS A 162 3.94 12.49 -4.19
C LYS A 162 2.54 12.82 -4.72
N VAL A 163 2.34 12.83 -6.03
CA VAL A 163 1.05 13.18 -6.62
C VAL A 163 -0.01 12.12 -6.32
N ALA A 164 0.33 10.83 -6.39
CA ALA A 164 -0.58 9.76 -5.97
C ALA A 164 -1.04 9.93 -4.51
N SER A 165 -0.12 10.30 -3.60
CA SER A 165 -0.48 10.58 -2.20
C SER A 165 -1.44 11.77 -2.04
N ILE A 166 -1.27 12.80 -2.86
CA ILE A 166 -2.16 13.97 -2.89
C ILE A 166 -3.53 13.58 -3.42
N ILE A 167 -3.62 12.78 -4.48
CA ILE A 167 -4.88 12.30 -5.06
C ILE A 167 -5.71 11.55 -3.99
N PHE A 168 -5.09 10.62 -3.27
CA PHE A 168 -5.79 9.89 -2.21
C PHE A 168 -6.20 10.76 -1.02
N CYS A 169 -5.39 11.75 -0.67
CA CYS A 169 -5.75 12.73 0.37
C CYS A 169 -6.93 13.61 -0.08
N LEU A 170 -6.91 14.09 -1.32
CA LEU A 170 -7.99 14.88 -1.93
C LEU A 170 -9.29 14.08 -2.01
N PHE A 171 -9.23 12.78 -2.30
CA PHE A 171 -10.40 11.91 -2.22
C PHE A 171 -11.08 12.01 -0.83
N GLY A 172 -10.31 11.86 0.26
CA GLY A 172 -10.87 11.93 1.62
C GLY A 172 -11.49 13.28 1.94
N ILE A 173 -10.83 14.37 1.53
CA ILE A 173 -11.34 15.74 1.71
C ILE A 173 -12.64 15.93 0.91
N SER A 174 -12.66 15.53 -0.36
CA SER A 174 -13.82 15.65 -1.23
C SER A 174 -14.99 14.80 -0.75
N ALA A 175 -14.75 13.57 -0.30
CA ALA A 175 -15.76 12.71 0.27
C ALA A 175 -16.40 13.34 1.51
N LEU A 176 -15.61 13.89 2.45
CA LEU A 176 -16.17 14.60 3.62
C LEU A 176 -16.90 15.89 3.23
N ALA A 177 -16.45 16.59 2.18
CA ALA A 177 -17.10 17.82 1.72
C ALA A 177 -18.45 17.55 1.03
N VAL A 178 -18.55 16.47 0.25
CA VAL A 178 -19.75 16.10 -0.51
C VAL A 178 -20.75 15.33 0.35
N LEU A 179 -20.27 14.36 1.12
CA LEU A 179 -21.10 13.42 1.88
C LEU A 179 -21.32 13.84 3.34
N GLY A 180 -20.61 14.87 3.81
CA GLY A 180 -20.67 15.37 5.18
C GLY A 180 -19.74 14.64 6.15
N LEU A 181 -19.84 15.02 7.43
CA LEU A 181 -19.11 14.38 8.52
C LEU A 181 -19.62 12.96 8.77
N PRO A 182 -18.79 12.06 9.31
CA PRO A 182 -19.21 10.68 9.52
C PRO A 182 -20.39 10.59 10.49
N GLN A 183 -21.38 9.78 10.11
CA GLN A 183 -22.51 9.40 10.96
C GLN A 183 -22.21 8.00 11.50
N GLY A 184 -21.98 7.91 12.82
CA GLY A 184 -21.32 6.74 13.39
C GLY A 184 -19.89 6.64 12.86
N ARG A 185 -19.59 5.62 12.06
CA ARG A 185 -18.27 5.41 11.46
C ARG A 185 -18.25 5.56 9.92
N ASN A 186 -19.42 5.69 9.29
CA ASN A 186 -19.55 5.74 7.83
C ASN A 186 -19.55 7.20 7.33
N VAL A 187 -19.04 7.42 6.13
CA VAL A 187 -19.09 8.74 5.44
C VAL A 187 -20.00 8.58 4.22
N GLY A 188 -21.23 9.11 4.27
CA GLY A 188 -22.23 8.98 3.19
C GLY A 188 -22.44 7.55 2.67
N GLY A 189 -22.49 6.56 3.55
CA GLY A 189 -22.62 5.15 3.18
C GLY A 189 -21.30 4.42 2.91
N ILE A 190 -20.17 5.13 2.78
CA ILE A 190 -18.86 4.49 2.61
C ILE A 190 -18.42 3.89 3.96
N GLN A 191 -18.22 2.58 3.98
CA GLN A 191 -17.69 1.87 5.14
C GLN A 191 -16.31 2.43 5.54
N PRO A 192 -16.00 2.54 6.85
CA PRO A 192 -14.72 3.03 7.36
C PRO A 192 -13.52 2.41 6.66
N ASN A 193 -13.60 1.10 6.40
CA ASN A 193 -12.47 0.38 5.86
C ASN A 193 -12.17 0.72 4.41
N LEU A 194 -13.22 0.91 3.61
CA LEU A 194 -13.14 1.31 2.21
C LEU A 194 -12.70 2.77 2.11
N PHE A 195 -13.28 3.65 2.93
CA PHE A 195 -12.88 5.06 3.01
C PHE A 195 -11.40 5.23 3.40
N SER A 196 -10.92 4.45 4.36
CA SER A 196 -9.56 4.60 4.88
C SER A 196 -8.47 3.90 4.04
N ALA A 197 -8.83 3.05 3.08
CA ALA A 197 -7.85 2.31 2.26
C ALA A 197 -7.03 3.28 1.38
N PRO A 198 -7.66 4.20 0.63
CA PRO A 198 -6.94 5.29 -0.03
C PRO A 198 -6.13 6.14 0.94
N LEU A 199 -6.66 6.44 2.13
CA LEU A 199 -5.97 7.29 3.10
C LEU A 199 -4.68 6.64 3.61
N LEU A 200 -4.71 5.34 3.91
CA LEU A 200 -3.52 4.57 4.28
C LEU A 200 -2.52 4.53 3.13
N ALA A 201 -2.97 4.28 1.90
CA ALA A 201 -2.12 4.33 0.71
C ALA A 201 -1.46 5.71 0.56
N GLY A 202 -2.24 6.80 0.64
CA GLY A 202 -1.73 8.16 0.59
C GLY A 202 -0.74 8.47 1.70
N PHE A 203 -0.99 8.00 2.92
CA PHE A 203 -0.06 8.13 4.03
C PHE A 203 1.27 7.44 3.74
N ILE A 204 1.26 6.19 3.26
CA ILE A 204 2.47 5.43 2.91
C ILE A 204 3.23 6.12 1.77
N LEU A 205 2.54 6.46 0.68
CA LEU A 205 3.15 7.05 -0.51
C LEU A 205 3.78 8.43 -0.24
N SER A 206 3.21 9.20 0.69
CA SER A 206 3.76 10.50 1.10
C SER A 206 5.13 10.39 1.79
N GLN A 207 5.53 9.21 2.29
CA GLN A 207 6.86 8.97 2.88
C GLN A 207 7.98 8.92 1.84
N PHE A 208 7.65 8.68 0.57
CA PHE A 208 8.64 8.61 -0.51
C PHE A 208 9.24 9.96 -0.88
N HIS A 209 8.63 11.07 -0.47
CA HIS A 209 9.10 12.40 -0.83
C HIS A 209 9.43 13.23 0.41
N ALA A 210 10.37 14.16 0.27
CA ALA A 210 10.67 15.12 1.33
C ALA A 210 9.76 16.34 1.26
N GLY A 211 9.77 17.11 2.35
CA GLY A 211 9.20 18.45 2.41
C GLY A 211 7.84 18.53 3.10
N LYS A 212 7.37 19.77 3.25
CA LYS A 212 6.16 20.10 4.03
C LYS A 212 4.91 19.42 3.49
N THR A 213 4.77 19.31 2.17
CA THR A 213 3.61 18.65 1.53
C THR A 213 3.41 17.23 2.05
N GLY A 214 4.48 16.45 2.23
CA GLY A 214 4.37 15.06 2.67
C GLY A 214 4.04 14.94 4.15
N ILE A 215 4.42 15.94 4.95
CA ILE A 215 3.99 16.04 6.35
C ILE A 215 2.48 16.36 6.41
N VAL A 216 2.04 17.35 5.63
CA VAL A 216 0.62 17.76 5.57
C VAL A 216 -0.26 16.60 5.12
N VAL A 217 0.10 15.91 4.04
CA VAL A 217 -0.65 14.73 3.57
C VAL A 217 -0.75 13.65 4.65
N ARG A 218 0.34 13.35 5.37
CA ARG A 218 0.31 12.37 6.47
C ARG A 218 -0.64 12.77 7.59
N ILE A 219 -0.57 14.03 8.02
CA ILE A 219 -1.43 14.54 9.09
C ILE A 219 -2.89 14.45 8.66
N LEU A 220 -3.22 14.89 7.45
CA LEU A 220 -4.60 14.87 6.94
C LEU A 220 -5.12 13.44 6.76
N CYS A 221 -4.37 12.55 6.10
CA CYS A 221 -4.76 11.14 5.94
C CYS A 221 -4.96 10.44 7.28
N PHE A 222 -4.03 10.65 8.23
CA PHE A 222 -4.14 10.06 9.57
C PHE A 222 -5.36 10.61 10.32
N SER A 223 -5.60 11.92 10.27
CA SER A 223 -6.72 12.57 10.96
C SER A 223 -8.07 12.10 10.39
N MET A 224 -8.19 11.97 9.07
CA MET A 224 -9.40 11.46 8.43
C MET A 224 -9.62 9.96 8.72
N ALA A 225 -8.55 9.16 8.77
CA ALA A 225 -8.65 7.75 9.17
C ALA A 225 -9.05 7.60 10.66
N ALA A 226 -8.58 8.51 11.51
CA ALA A 226 -9.00 8.61 12.92
C ALA A 226 -10.47 9.02 13.05
N LEU A 227 -10.91 9.98 12.24
CA LEU A 227 -12.28 10.50 12.23
C LEU A 227 -13.33 9.41 11.97
N VAL A 228 -13.01 8.43 11.12
CA VAL A 228 -13.89 7.27 10.84
C VAL A 228 -13.62 6.05 11.74
N SER A 229 -12.74 6.19 12.74
CA SER A 229 -12.32 5.11 13.64
C SER A 229 -11.91 3.82 12.89
N SER A 230 -11.10 3.97 11.83
CA SER A 230 -10.61 2.83 11.06
C SER A 230 -9.34 2.24 11.70
N ARG A 231 -9.51 1.17 12.49
CA ARG A 231 -8.42 0.55 13.27
C ARG A 231 -7.23 0.15 12.41
N TYR A 232 -7.47 -0.53 11.29
CA TYR A 232 -6.37 -1.04 10.47
C TYR A 232 -5.60 0.08 9.79
N ALA A 233 -6.27 1.16 9.36
CA ALA A 233 -5.60 2.29 8.75
C ALA A 233 -4.79 3.07 9.78
N LEU A 234 -5.30 3.23 11.01
CA LEU A 234 -4.56 3.84 12.11
C LEU A 234 -3.31 3.03 12.48
N ILE A 235 -3.47 1.72 12.72
CA ILE A 235 -2.36 0.81 13.01
C ILE A 235 -1.36 0.79 11.85
N GLY A 236 -1.85 0.75 10.61
CA GLY A 236 -1.03 0.82 9.41
C GLY A 236 -0.23 2.13 9.31
N CYS A 237 -0.86 3.29 9.53
CA CYS A 237 -0.19 4.59 9.52
C CYS A 237 0.88 4.69 10.62
N ILE A 238 0.57 4.23 11.84
CA ILE A 238 1.52 4.21 12.95
C ILE A 238 2.69 3.29 12.62
N SER A 239 2.42 2.08 12.14
CA SER A 239 3.44 1.09 11.75
C SER A 239 4.34 1.64 10.64
N ALA A 240 3.76 2.23 9.60
CA ALA A 240 4.50 2.88 8.51
C ALA A 240 5.38 4.00 9.04
N LEU A 241 4.86 4.87 9.90
CA LEU A 241 5.60 6.01 10.45
C LEU A 241 6.75 5.57 11.34
N VAL A 242 6.48 4.67 12.28
CA VAL A 242 7.48 4.14 13.22
C VAL A 242 8.59 3.43 12.45
N VAL A 243 8.26 2.48 11.58
CA VAL A 243 9.27 1.72 10.83
C VAL A 243 10.07 2.64 9.90
N HIS A 244 9.42 3.56 9.19
CA HIS A 244 10.12 4.55 8.36
C HIS A 244 11.06 5.42 9.20
N ASP A 245 10.58 6.01 10.31
CA ASP A 245 11.38 6.92 11.11
C ASP A 245 12.53 6.24 11.87
N LEU A 246 12.33 5.00 12.34
CA LEU A 246 13.36 4.20 12.99
C LEU A 246 14.48 3.76 12.03
N THR A 247 14.15 3.54 10.75
CA THR A 247 15.13 3.11 9.74
C THR A 247 15.78 4.29 9.00
N PHE A 248 15.02 5.35 8.76
CA PHE A 248 15.51 6.53 8.04
C PHE A 248 16.38 7.44 8.91
N ASN A 249 16.04 7.60 10.19
CA ASN A 249 16.76 8.44 11.13
C ASN A 249 17.38 7.55 12.21
N SER A 250 18.66 7.77 12.54
CA SER A 250 19.32 7.00 13.60
C SER A 250 18.53 7.05 14.91
N LEU A 251 18.51 5.94 15.64
CA LEU A 251 17.95 5.83 16.99
C LEU A 251 18.68 6.80 17.92
N ARG A 252 18.13 8.00 18.08
CA ARG A 252 18.59 8.96 19.08
C ARG A 252 17.92 8.65 20.42
N PRO A 253 18.58 8.87 21.57
CA PRO A 253 18.00 8.59 22.89
C PRO A 253 16.61 9.20 23.10
N TRP A 254 16.36 10.41 22.58
CA TRP A 254 15.05 11.05 22.68
C TRP A 254 13.92 10.29 21.97
N LYS A 255 14.22 9.54 20.90
CA LYS A 255 13.21 8.72 20.20
C LYS A 255 12.82 7.51 21.01
N VAL A 256 13.80 6.90 21.68
CA VAL A 256 13.57 5.79 22.62
C VAL A 256 12.74 6.31 23.79
N ALA A 257 13.10 7.46 24.36
CA ALA A 257 12.31 8.12 25.40
C ALA A 257 10.88 8.43 24.93
N ALA A 258 10.71 9.00 23.72
CA ALA A 258 9.40 9.28 23.15
C ALA A 258 8.56 8.00 22.92
N ALA A 259 9.18 6.90 22.49
CA ALA A 259 8.51 5.62 22.35
C ALA A 259 8.09 5.03 23.70
N ILE A 260 8.93 5.15 24.73
CA ILE A 260 8.59 4.75 26.11
C ILE A 260 7.43 5.61 26.63
N VAL A 261 7.49 6.93 26.46
CA VAL A 261 6.41 7.84 26.86
C VAL A 261 5.12 7.51 26.11
N ALA A 262 5.18 7.26 24.80
CA ALA A 262 4.02 6.85 24.02
C ALA A 262 3.44 5.53 24.51
N LEU A 263 4.28 4.54 24.84
CA LEU A 263 3.84 3.27 25.40
C LEU A 263 3.17 3.47 26.77
N LEU A 264 3.77 4.27 27.66
CA LEU A 264 3.19 4.61 28.95
C LEU A 264 1.85 5.33 28.78
N LEU A 265 1.76 6.30 27.87
CA LEU A 265 0.51 6.97 27.53
C LEU A 265 -0.54 6.00 26.99
N CYS A 266 -0.16 5.03 26.15
CA CYS A 266 -1.09 3.99 25.68
C CYS A 266 -1.60 3.12 26.84
N ILE A 267 -0.73 2.79 27.81
CA ILE A 267 -1.12 2.05 29.01
C ILE A 267 -2.08 2.88 29.87
N PHE A 268 -1.74 4.14 30.15
CA PHE A 268 -2.55 5.03 30.98
C PHE A 268 -3.88 5.42 30.32
N LEU A 269 -3.89 5.61 29.01
CA LEU A 269 -5.06 5.96 28.22
C LEU A 269 -5.76 4.74 27.63
N TRP A 270 -5.42 3.52 28.08
CA TRP A 270 -5.99 2.29 27.54
C TRP A 270 -7.52 2.29 27.57
N PRO A 271 -8.23 2.72 28.63
CA PRO A 271 -9.69 2.76 28.63
C PRO A 271 -10.26 3.66 27.52
N GLN A 272 -9.66 4.83 27.30
CA GLN A 272 -10.07 5.78 26.26
C GLN A 272 -9.74 5.25 24.88
N ILE A 273 -8.56 4.61 24.71
CA ILE A 273 -8.16 3.96 23.47
C ILE A 273 -9.10 2.79 23.16
N ALA A 274 -9.42 1.95 24.15
CA ALA A 274 -10.35 0.83 24.01
C ALA A 274 -11.75 1.32 23.63
N THR A 275 -12.24 2.38 24.27
CA THR A 275 -13.51 3.03 23.93
C THR A 275 -13.49 3.62 22.52
N PHE A 276 -12.44 4.36 22.17
CA PHE A 276 -12.30 5.02 20.87
C PHE A 276 -12.15 4.03 19.72
N LEU A 277 -11.39 2.95 19.95
CA LEU A 277 -11.28 1.85 19.03
C LEU A 277 -12.54 0.97 19.08
N ALA A 278 -13.44 1.15 20.05
CA ALA A 278 -14.63 0.32 20.27
C ALA A 278 -14.31 -1.17 20.47
N LEU A 279 -13.25 -1.48 21.24
CA LEU A 279 -12.81 -2.86 21.48
C LEU A 279 -13.85 -3.69 22.23
N ASP A 280 -14.60 -3.06 23.14
CA ASP A 280 -15.56 -3.73 24.04
C ASP A 280 -17.03 -3.41 23.70
N ASP A 281 -17.31 -3.08 22.44
CA ASP A 281 -18.64 -2.67 21.99
C ASP A 281 -19.59 -3.87 21.87
N SER A 282 -20.48 -4.02 22.85
CA SER A 282 -21.46 -5.11 22.93
C SER A 282 -22.53 -5.08 21.85
N SER A 283 -22.72 -3.94 21.16
CA SER A 283 -23.70 -3.79 20.07
C SER A 283 -23.26 -4.45 18.76
N ARG A 284 -22.09 -5.11 18.75
CA ARG A 284 -21.50 -5.76 17.58
C ARG A 284 -21.83 -7.24 17.43
N ASP A 285 -22.77 -7.74 18.22
CA ASP A 285 -23.22 -9.13 18.31
C ASP A 285 -22.08 -10.16 18.49
N LEU A 286 -22.10 -10.76 19.70
CA LEU A 286 -21.34 -11.93 20.16
C LEU A 286 -19.80 -11.76 20.30
N SER A 287 -19.35 -11.93 21.57
CA SER A 287 -17.96 -12.00 22.06
C SER A 287 -16.99 -10.87 21.66
N SER A 288 -17.25 -9.63 22.08
CA SER A 288 -16.37 -8.47 21.86
C SER A 288 -14.92 -8.68 22.34
N GLY A 289 -14.05 -9.07 21.40
CA GLY A 289 -12.59 -9.06 21.51
C GLY A 289 -11.95 -8.05 20.54
N PHE A 290 -10.62 -8.11 20.40
CA PHE A 290 -9.83 -7.16 19.59
C PHE A 290 -10.31 -7.05 18.12
N THR A 291 -10.93 -8.10 17.56
CA THR A 291 -11.39 -8.15 16.17
C THR A 291 -12.92 -8.18 16.01
N GLY A 292 -13.65 -8.85 16.91
CA GLY A 292 -15.11 -9.08 16.79
C GLY A 292 -15.46 -9.81 15.49
N ARG A 293 -14.65 -10.84 15.15
CA ARG A 293 -14.68 -11.55 13.85
C ARG A 293 -14.52 -13.05 14.04
N ASP A 294 -14.85 -13.52 15.22
CA ASP A 294 -14.54 -14.84 15.74
C ASP A 294 -15.26 -15.88 14.88
N GLU A 295 -16.55 -15.65 14.62
CA GLU A 295 -17.38 -16.48 13.74
C GLU A 295 -16.83 -16.56 12.32
N TYR A 296 -16.43 -15.42 11.73
CA TYR A 296 -15.79 -15.40 10.42
C TYR A 296 -14.50 -16.22 10.42
N TRP A 297 -13.70 -16.14 11.48
CA TRP A 297 -12.45 -16.90 11.60
C TRP A 297 -12.71 -18.39 11.74
N TYR A 298 -13.71 -18.78 12.53
CA TYR A 298 -14.14 -20.18 12.62
C TYR A 298 -14.65 -20.71 11.29
N ALA A 299 -15.43 -19.92 10.56
CA ALA A 299 -15.88 -20.27 9.21
C ALA A 299 -14.70 -20.48 8.25
N ALA A 300 -13.73 -19.54 8.24
CA ALA A 300 -12.53 -19.68 7.43
C ALA A 300 -11.71 -20.93 7.81
N LEU A 301 -11.56 -21.22 9.10
CA LEU A 301 -10.87 -22.41 9.58
C LEU A 301 -11.59 -23.70 9.19
N ALA A 302 -12.92 -23.73 9.27
CA ALA A 302 -13.73 -24.84 8.79
C ALA A 302 -13.52 -25.06 7.28
N THR A 303 -13.58 -24.00 6.47
CA THR A 303 -13.31 -24.09 5.03
C THR A 303 -11.88 -24.59 4.74
N ILE A 304 -10.87 -24.18 5.52
CA ILE A 304 -9.50 -24.68 5.39
C ILE A 304 -9.42 -26.18 5.72
N MET A 305 -10.17 -26.65 6.72
CA MET A 305 -10.22 -28.07 7.08
C MET A 305 -10.90 -28.90 5.99
N ASP A 306 -11.98 -28.39 5.40
CA ASP A 306 -12.72 -29.06 4.33
C ASP A 306 -11.94 -29.04 3.00
N HIS A 307 -11.14 -27.99 2.76
CA HIS A 307 -10.37 -27.79 1.54
C HIS A 307 -8.90 -27.47 1.83
N PRO A 308 -8.09 -28.44 2.32
CA PRO A 308 -6.71 -28.19 2.73
C PRO A 308 -5.79 -27.76 1.58
N LEU A 309 -6.15 -28.10 0.34
CA LEU A 309 -5.45 -27.70 -0.88
C LEU A 309 -5.94 -26.34 -1.45
N GLY A 310 -6.97 -25.76 -0.86
CA GLY A 310 -7.57 -24.49 -1.28
C GLY A 310 -8.75 -24.67 -2.24
N ILE A 311 -9.60 -23.65 -2.29
CA ILE A 311 -10.81 -23.62 -3.14
C ILE A 311 -10.65 -22.77 -4.40
N GLY A 312 -9.45 -22.23 -4.66
CA GLY A 312 -9.18 -21.35 -5.79
C GLY A 312 -9.36 -19.86 -5.48
N PHE A 313 -8.58 -19.03 -6.18
CA PHE A 313 -8.57 -17.58 -5.95
C PHE A 313 -9.91 -16.94 -6.31
N LYS A 314 -10.40 -16.02 -5.46
CA LYS A 314 -11.70 -15.31 -5.55
C LYS A 314 -12.96 -16.17 -5.45
N ARG A 315 -12.86 -17.43 -5.03
CA ARG A 315 -14.03 -18.31 -4.82
C ARG A 315 -14.62 -18.23 -3.40
N ALA A 316 -13.81 -17.84 -2.41
CA ALA A 316 -14.28 -17.69 -1.04
C ALA A 316 -15.32 -16.57 -0.91
N SER A 317 -16.48 -16.88 -0.33
CA SER A 317 -17.47 -15.90 0.06
C SER A 317 -16.91 -14.92 1.11
N ALA A 318 -17.62 -13.80 1.35
CA ALA A 318 -17.21 -12.83 2.36
C ALA A 318 -17.18 -13.43 3.78
N PHE A 319 -18.07 -14.40 4.06
CA PHE A 319 -18.15 -15.08 5.34
C PHE A 319 -16.97 -16.05 5.54
N GLU A 320 -16.72 -16.91 4.55
CA GLU A 320 -15.59 -17.87 4.55
C GLU A 320 -14.22 -17.18 4.51
N ALA A 321 -14.15 -15.95 4.03
CA ALA A 321 -12.91 -15.18 3.97
C ALA A 321 -12.35 -14.76 5.35
N GLY A 322 -13.07 -14.96 6.44
CA GLY A 322 -12.60 -14.60 7.79
C GLY A 322 -12.50 -13.09 8.04
N HIS A 323 -12.79 -12.28 7.02
CA HIS A 323 -12.45 -10.86 6.97
C HIS A 323 -10.99 -10.60 7.43
N ASN A 324 -10.08 -11.51 7.05
CA ASN A 324 -8.65 -11.49 7.36
C ASN A 324 -7.90 -11.98 6.11
N GLY A 325 -7.04 -11.13 5.54
CA GLY A 325 -6.37 -11.37 4.28
C GLY A 325 -5.46 -12.61 4.32
N TYR A 326 -4.94 -12.98 5.48
CA TYR A 326 -4.14 -14.19 5.66
C TYR A 326 -4.99 -15.45 5.69
N LEU A 327 -6.10 -15.45 6.45
CA LEU A 327 -7.03 -16.58 6.45
C LEU A 327 -7.64 -16.78 5.07
N LYS A 328 -8.06 -15.70 4.41
CA LYS A 328 -8.55 -15.77 3.02
C LYS A 328 -7.49 -16.34 2.07
N THR A 329 -6.21 -15.96 2.24
CA THR A 329 -5.12 -16.52 1.43
C THR A 329 -4.97 -18.04 1.66
N LEU A 330 -5.14 -18.53 2.88
CA LEU A 330 -5.13 -19.97 3.17
C LEU A 330 -6.36 -20.69 2.60
N VAL A 331 -7.54 -20.07 2.66
CA VAL A 331 -8.76 -20.61 2.03
C VAL A 331 -8.59 -20.70 0.51
N GLU A 332 -8.11 -19.63 -0.13
CA GLU A 332 -8.01 -19.54 -1.59
C GLU A 332 -6.90 -20.43 -2.18
N PHE A 333 -5.76 -20.54 -1.50
CA PHE A 333 -4.56 -21.23 -2.02
C PHE A 333 -4.16 -22.49 -1.23
N GLY A 334 -4.95 -22.88 -0.25
CA GLY A 334 -4.67 -24.01 0.65
C GLY A 334 -3.59 -23.69 1.68
N ILE A 335 -3.38 -24.64 2.60
CA ILE A 335 -2.38 -24.50 3.67
C ILE A 335 -0.98 -24.36 3.08
N VAL A 336 -0.65 -25.17 2.08
CA VAL A 336 0.68 -25.17 1.44
C VAL A 336 0.87 -23.91 0.59
N GLY A 337 -0.03 -23.64 -0.37
CA GLY A 337 0.11 -22.50 -1.28
C GLY A 337 -0.01 -21.17 -0.53
N GLY A 338 -1.03 -21.03 0.30
CA GLY A 338 -1.26 -19.83 1.10
C GLY A 338 -0.16 -19.61 2.15
N GLY A 339 0.29 -20.68 2.84
CA GLY A 339 1.39 -20.61 3.78
C GLY A 339 2.71 -20.17 3.13
N LEU A 340 3.01 -20.68 1.94
CA LEU A 340 4.17 -20.26 1.15
C LEU A 340 4.08 -18.80 0.70
N ILE A 341 2.90 -18.33 0.27
CA ILE A 341 2.68 -16.91 -0.05
C ILE A 341 3.03 -16.04 1.16
N ILE A 342 2.50 -16.37 2.34
CA ILE A 342 2.73 -15.61 3.58
C ILE A 342 4.23 -15.58 3.92
N LEU A 343 4.89 -16.75 3.83
CA LEU A 343 6.33 -16.86 4.03
C LEU A 343 7.11 -15.96 3.05
N PHE A 344 6.79 -16.01 1.76
CA PHE A 344 7.48 -15.22 0.76
C PHE A 344 7.23 -13.72 0.89
N VAL A 345 6.03 -13.30 1.32
CA VAL A 345 5.78 -11.90 1.72
C VAL A 345 6.72 -11.49 2.86
N GLY A 346 6.88 -12.36 3.88
CA GLY A 346 7.85 -12.18 4.95
C GLY A 346 9.30 -12.05 4.45
N CYS A 347 9.70 -12.89 3.48
CA CYS A 347 11.02 -12.81 2.84
C CYS A 347 11.22 -11.48 2.10
N VAL A 348 10.20 -10.97 1.38
CA VAL A 348 10.28 -9.66 0.70
C VAL A 348 10.41 -8.51 1.72
N ILE A 349 9.71 -8.58 2.85
CA ILE A 349 9.85 -7.61 3.95
C ILE A 349 11.26 -7.66 4.54
N ALA A 350 11.80 -8.86 4.79
CA ALA A 350 13.17 -9.03 5.28
C ALA A 350 14.21 -8.48 4.29
N ALA A 351 14.03 -8.71 2.99
CA ALA A 351 14.87 -8.16 1.94
C ALA A 351 14.78 -6.62 1.89
N ALA A 352 13.58 -6.04 2.01
CA ALA A 352 13.39 -4.59 2.10
C ALA A 352 14.07 -3.99 3.35
N ARG A 353 14.09 -4.72 4.48
CA ARG A 353 14.83 -4.33 5.69
C ARG A 353 16.33 -4.31 5.43
N ALA A 354 16.86 -5.37 4.83
CA ALA A 354 18.28 -5.42 4.47
C ALA A 354 18.66 -4.27 3.52
N GLU A 355 17.81 -3.95 2.54
CA GLU A 355 17.98 -2.80 1.64
C GLU A 355 18.00 -1.47 2.40
N ALA A 356 17.07 -1.24 3.33
CA ALA A 356 17.02 -0.03 4.14
C ALA A 356 18.28 0.14 4.99
N VAL A 357 18.76 -0.93 5.64
CA VAL A 357 19.99 -0.92 6.45
C VAL A 357 21.22 -0.64 5.59
N ARG A 358 21.38 -1.34 4.44
CA ARG A 358 22.49 -1.14 3.49
C ARG A 358 22.49 0.24 2.82
N SER A 359 21.39 0.97 2.91
CA SER A 359 21.29 2.33 2.39
C SER A 359 21.78 3.39 3.38
N THR A 360 22.22 2.98 4.57
CA THR A 360 22.91 3.86 5.54
C THR A 360 24.26 4.28 4.96
N GLY A 361 24.40 5.55 4.57
CA GLY A 361 25.60 6.08 3.91
C GLY A 361 25.47 6.30 2.40
N LYS A 362 24.37 5.84 1.80
CA LYS A 362 24.01 6.21 0.42
C LYS A 362 23.37 7.60 0.37
N ASP A 363 23.05 8.03 -0.86
CA ASP A 363 22.25 9.22 -1.08
C ASP A 363 20.94 9.21 -0.25
N ARG A 364 20.57 10.38 0.27
CA ARG A 364 19.44 10.54 1.20
C ARG A 364 18.11 10.17 0.56
N GLN A 365 17.93 10.39 -0.74
CA GLN A 365 16.72 10.02 -1.49
C GLN A 365 16.60 8.50 -1.57
N GLN A 366 17.69 7.80 -1.94
CA GLN A 366 17.72 6.33 -2.00
C GLN A 366 17.41 5.70 -0.64
N ARG A 367 18.02 6.20 0.43
CA ARG A 367 17.72 5.75 1.79
C ARG A 367 16.25 5.95 2.14
N ARG A 368 15.69 7.12 1.82
CA ARG A 368 14.27 7.42 2.07
C ARG A 368 13.36 6.44 1.34
N PHE A 369 13.62 6.14 0.06
CA PHE A 369 12.83 5.20 -0.71
C PHE A 369 12.86 3.79 -0.11
N ALA A 370 14.05 3.31 0.30
CA ALA A 370 14.19 2.00 0.92
C ALA A 370 13.44 1.93 2.27
N CYS A 371 13.57 2.97 3.11
CA CYS A 371 12.87 3.05 4.40
C CYS A 371 11.35 3.19 4.24
N ALA A 372 10.88 3.99 3.27
CA ALA A 372 9.46 4.17 2.98
C ALA A 372 8.82 2.89 2.44
N ARG A 373 9.53 2.18 1.54
CA ARG A 373 9.08 0.87 1.07
C ARG A 373 8.94 -0.13 2.20
N LEU A 374 9.95 -0.24 3.07
CA LEU A 374 9.87 -1.12 4.23
C LEU A 374 8.70 -0.74 5.15
N GLY A 375 8.57 0.56 5.49
CA GLY A 375 7.48 1.05 6.34
C GLY A 375 6.11 0.73 5.75
N GLY A 376 5.93 0.95 4.45
CA GLY A 376 4.71 0.61 3.73
C GLY A 376 4.41 -0.89 3.71
N LEU A 377 5.40 -1.74 3.42
CA LEU A 377 5.22 -3.19 3.42
C LEU A 377 4.84 -3.73 4.80
N VAL A 378 5.48 -3.26 5.86
CA VAL A 378 5.13 -3.65 7.24
C VAL A 378 3.71 -3.18 7.57
N ALA A 379 3.37 -1.94 7.25
CA ALA A 379 2.03 -1.39 7.48
C ALA A 379 0.93 -2.16 6.76
N LEU A 380 1.15 -2.53 5.50
CA LEU A 380 0.18 -3.29 4.71
C LEU A 380 0.10 -4.75 5.17
N ALA A 381 1.22 -5.38 5.53
CA ALA A 381 1.21 -6.72 6.14
C ALA A 381 0.39 -6.73 7.44
N PHE A 382 0.62 -5.79 8.35
CA PHE A 382 -0.22 -5.67 9.56
C PHE A 382 -1.68 -5.33 9.22
N GLY A 383 -1.91 -4.44 8.26
CA GLY A 383 -3.25 -4.10 7.79
C GLY A 383 -4.02 -5.28 7.22
N ALA A 384 -3.32 -6.27 6.63
CA ALA A 384 -3.93 -7.46 6.04
C ALA A 384 -4.67 -8.34 7.07
N PHE A 385 -4.33 -8.28 8.36
CA PHE A 385 -5.10 -8.95 9.41
C PHE A 385 -6.54 -8.45 9.53
N PHE A 386 -6.79 -7.22 9.10
CA PHE A 386 -8.09 -6.55 9.22
C PHE A 386 -8.77 -6.28 7.89
N GLN A 387 -8.06 -6.52 6.78
CA GLN A 387 -8.62 -6.43 5.44
C GLN A 387 -9.16 -7.80 5.01
N PRO A 388 -10.24 -7.85 4.21
CA PRO A 388 -10.77 -9.12 3.72
C PRO A 388 -9.80 -9.85 2.80
N GLN A 389 -8.86 -9.14 2.17
CA GLN A 389 -8.00 -9.74 1.17
C GLN A 389 -6.62 -9.10 1.13
N LEU A 390 -5.61 -9.93 0.88
CA LEU A 390 -4.23 -9.49 0.69
C LEU A 390 -4.02 -8.95 -0.73
N PHE A 391 -4.46 -9.70 -1.75
CA PHE A 391 -4.33 -9.33 -3.16
C PHE A 391 -5.66 -8.85 -3.75
N SER A 392 -5.73 -7.55 -4.02
CA SER A 392 -6.91 -6.91 -4.59
C SER A 392 -6.51 -5.87 -5.64
N LEU A 393 -7.24 -5.90 -6.75
CA LEU A 393 -7.20 -4.91 -7.83
C LEU A 393 -8.24 -3.79 -7.65
N GLY A 394 -9.23 -4.02 -6.80
CA GLY A 394 -10.39 -3.15 -6.61
C GLY A 394 -10.28 -2.22 -5.41
N ASP A 395 -9.13 -2.17 -4.73
CA ASP A 395 -8.93 -1.24 -3.63
C ASP A 395 -7.49 -0.72 -3.56
N ALA A 396 -7.35 0.45 -2.94
CA ALA A 396 -6.06 1.13 -2.81
C ALA A 396 -5.08 0.39 -1.89
N PHE A 397 -5.57 -0.48 -1.00
CA PHE A 397 -4.74 -1.28 -0.11
C PHE A 397 -3.97 -2.34 -0.90
N GLY A 398 -4.67 -3.16 -1.68
CA GLY A 398 -4.13 -4.22 -2.52
C GLY A 398 -3.24 -3.65 -3.63
N VAL A 399 -3.64 -2.57 -4.29
CA VAL A 399 -2.81 -1.91 -5.31
C VAL A 399 -1.50 -1.38 -4.71
N SER A 400 -1.55 -0.78 -3.52
CA SER A 400 -0.34 -0.32 -2.81
C SER A 400 0.55 -1.49 -2.38
N LEU A 401 -0.05 -2.61 -1.96
CA LEU A 401 0.70 -3.80 -1.61
C LEU A 401 1.41 -4.35 -2.84
N LEU A 402 0.71 -4.53 -3.96
CA LEU A 402 1.30 -5.01 -5.22
C LEU A 402 2.44 -4.11 -5.67
N LEU A 403 2.24 -2.79 -5.64
CA LEU A 403 3.26 -1.80 -6.00
C LEU A 403 4.51 -1.97 -5.14
N LEU A 404 4.39 -2.07 -3.81
CA LEU A 404 5.55 -2.13 -2.90
C LEU A 404 6.19 -3.53 -2.87
N LEU A 405 5.37 -4.57 -3.03
CA LEU A 405 5.77 -5.97 -3.00
C LEU A 405 6.59 -6.31 -4.25
N PHE A 406 6.17 -5.89 -5.45
CA PHE A 406 6.79 -6.22 -6.74
C PHE A 406 7.76 -5.16 -7.25
N LYS A 407 8.65 -4.67 -6.38
CA LYS A 407 9.79 -3.83 -6.79
C LYS A 407 10.91 -4.73 -7.38
N PRO A 408 11.34 -4.51 -8.64
CA PRO A 408 12.48 -5.21 -9.23
C PRO A 408 13.80 -4.77 -8.60
N GLU A 409 14.79 -5.66 -8.58
CA GLU A 409 16.15 -5.34 -8.15
C GLU A 409 16.81 -4.32 -9.08
N MET A 410 17.50 -3.34 -8.49
CA MET A 410 18.29 -2.38 -9.27
C MET A 410 19.64 -3.03 -9.59
N LYS A 411 19.99 -3.13 -10.88
CA LYS A 411 21.35 -3.53 -11.25
C LYS A 411 22.33 -2.49 -10.70
N PRO A 412 23.44 -2.92 -10.06
CA PRO A 412 24.53 -1.99 -9.80
C PRO A 412 24.97 -1.40 -11.14
N VAL A 413 25.20 -0.08 -11.18
CA VAL A 413 25.70 0.59 -12.37
C VAL A 413 27.15 0.14 -12.56
N SER A 414 27.33 -0.96 -13.29
CA SER A 414 28.62 -1.49 -13.70
C SER A 414 29.26 -0.48 -14.66
N GLY A 415 29.99 0.51 -14.16
CA GLY A 415 30.61 1.48 -15.06
C GLY A 415 31.25 2.73 -14.46
N ARG A 416 31.02 3.08 -13.19
CA ARG A 416 31.94 4.04 -12.54
C ARG A 416 33.13 3.27 -12.00
N ALA A 417 34.12 3.07 -12.86
CA ALA A 417 35.48 2.82 -12.39
C ALA A 417 35.75 3.86 -11.29
N ALA A 418 36.10 3.39 -10.09
CA ALA A 418 36.51 4.28 -9.02
C ALA A 418 37.67 5.12 -9.58
N ILE A 419 37.44 6.42 -9.75
CA ILE A 419 38.53 7.35 -9.99
C ILE A 419 39.24 7.42 -8.63
N THR A 420 40.24 6.54 -8.48
CA THR A 420 41.15 6.48 -7.33
C THR A 420 42.16 7.60 -7.41
#